data_AF-A0A3S1SHI2-F1
#
_entry.id   AF-A0A3S1SHI2-F1
#
_cell.length_a   1.000
_cell.length_b   1.000
_cell.length_c   1.000
_cell.angle_alpha   90.00
_cell.angle_beta   90.00
_cell.angle_gamma   90.00
#
_symmetry.space_group_name_H-M   'P 1'
#
loop_
_entity.id
_entity.type
_entity.pdbx_description
1 polymer ?
#
loop_
_entity_poly.entity_id
_entity_poly.type
_entity_poly.pdbx_seq_one_letter_code
_entity_poly.pdbx_strand_id
1 'polypeptide(L)'
;MTAIFAERALLPGGWQGNVRIAFEGGRISTVEIGAVARAGEERHAIVLPGMPNLHSHAFQRGMAGLAELRGPSADSFWSWREVMYRFALSMTPDQVEAVAAQLYVEMLEAGFSRVGEFHYLHHDRDGQPYANVAEMAERIAAAAGKSGIGLTLLPVFYAHSAFGGAAPNEGQRRFINDVERFGRLLEKAREAVRPLEQAVVGVAPHSLRAATPDELNSVAAMSPNSPIHIHVAEQVKEVEDCVAWSGKRPVEFLLANAKVDARWCLIHATH
;
A
#
# COMPACT_ATOMS: atom_id res chain seq x y z
N MET A 1 13.83 20.90 22.11
CA MET A 1 14.66 20.14 21.15
C MET A 1 15.01 18.82 21.80
N THR A 2 14.52 17.72 21.24
CA THR A 2 14.80 16.36 21.74
C THR A 2 15.97 15.81 20.94
N ALA A 3 16.88 15.07 21.58
CA ALA A 3 18.01 14.45 20.87
C ALA A 3 18.32 13.08 21.46
N ILE A 4 18.79 12.18 20.60
CA ILE A 4 19.32 10.87 20.98
C ILE A 4 20.80 10.81 20.64
N PHE A 5 21.52 9.92 21.32
CA PHE A 5 22.90 9.57 21.03
C PHE A 5 23.01 8.09 20.66
N ALA A 6 23.69 7.80 19.56
CA ALA A 6 23.96 6.45 19.08
C ALA A 6 25.46 6.16 19.08
N GLU A 7 25.91 5.06 19.70
CA GLU A 7 27.31 4.64 19.62
C GLU A 7 27.70 4.32 18.17
N ARG A 8 26.78 3.70 17.41
CA ARG A 8 26.86 3.49 15.97
C ARG A 8 25.55 3.90 15.29
N ALA A 9 25.65 4.60 14.16
CA ALA A 9 24.50 4.83 13.29
C ALA A 9 24.85 4.59 11.83
N LEU A 10 23.93 3.99 11.07
CA LEU A 10 24.03 3.88 9.62
C LEU A 10 23.49 5.17 8.97
N LEU A 11 24.38 6.01 8.47
CA LEU A 11 24.07 7.26 7.76
C LEU A 11 24.17 7.06 6.24
N PRO A 12 23.77 8.05 5.40
CA PRO A 12 23.89 7.93 3.94
C PRO A 12 25.33 7.65 3.45
N GLY A 13 26.34 8.13 4.20
CA GLY A 13 27.75 7.86 3.94
C GLY A 13 28.31 6.56 4.55
N GLY A 14 27.45 5.70 5.12
CA GLY A 14 27.84 4.46 5.80
C GLY A 14 27.85 4.56 7.32
N TRP A 15 28.48 3.56 7.97
CA TRP A 15 28.56 3.45 9.42
C TRP A 15 29.41 4.56 10.04
N GLN A 16 28.85 5.25 11.02
CA GLN A 16 29.52 6.29 11.80
C GLN A 16 29.49 5.98 13.30
N GLY A 17 30.46 6.50 14.04
CA GLY A 17 30.56 6.34 15.49
C GLY A 17 30.18 7.61 16.25
N ASN A 18 29.61 7.44 17.44
CA ASN A 18 29.25 8.53 18.37
C ASN A 18 28.40 9.60 17.68
N VAL A 19 27.21 9.23 17.25
CA VAL A 19 26.33 10.08 16.45
C VAL A 19 25.23 10.65 17.33
N ARG A 20 25.13 11.98 17.39
CA ARG A 20 24.04 12.69 18.05
C ARG A 20 23.02 13.14 17.01
N ILE A 21 21.75 12.77 17.18
CA ILE A 21 20.66 13.07 16.25
C ILE A 21 19.64 13.93 16.99
N ALA A 22 19.45 15.17 16.55
CA ALA A 22 18.47 16.09 17.11
C ALA A 22 17.20 16.14 16.26
N PHE A 23 16.08 16.35 16.94
CA PHE A 23 14.76 16.39 16.33
C PHE A 23 14.01 17.69 16.67
N GLU A 24 13.28 18.19 15.69
CA GLU A 24 12.37 19.32 15.80
C GLU A 24 11.14 19.08 14.90
N GLY A 25 9.93 19.17 15.47
CA GLY A 25 8.68 18.98 14.72
C GLY A 25 8.60 17.67 13.94
N GLY A 26 9.02 16.55 14.56
CA GLY A 26 8.99 15.22 13.92
C GLY A 26 10.02 15.03 12.79
N ARG A 27 11.00 15.94 12.65
CA ARG A 27 12.05 15.87 11.64
C ARG A 27 13.42 15.88 12.28
N ILE A 28 14.38 15.22 11.63
CA ILE A 28 15.79 15.33 11.99
C ILE A 28 16.26 16.74 11.64
N SER A 29 16.70 17.50 12.65
CA SER A 29 17.19 18.87 12.49
C SER A 29 18.71 18.92 12.37
N THR A 30 19.43 18.10 13.15
CA THR A 30 20.90 17.98 13.04
C THR A 30 21.37 16.54 13.25
N VAL A 31 22.49 16.21 12.60
CA VAL A 31 23.24 14.95 12.80
C VAL A 31 24.70 15.33 13.02
N GLU A 32 25.22 15.06 14.21
CA GLU A 32 26.60 15.35 14.61
C GLU A 32 27.37 14.04 14.80
N ILE A 33 28.42 13.81 14.00
CA ILE A 33 29.29 12.61 14.09
C ILE A 33 30.46 12.89 15.03
N GLY A 34 30.93 11.89 15.78
CA GLY A 34 32.02 12.07 16.75
C GLY A 34 31.62 12.95 17.94
N ALA A 35 30.32 13.06 18.21
CA ALA A 35 29.78 13.87 19.28
C ALA A 35 30.08 13.26 20.66
N VAL A 36 30.00 14.10 21.69
CA VAL A 36 29.99 13.64 23.08
C VAL A 36 28.54 13.61 23.55
N ALA A 37 28.09 12.45 24.04
CA ALA A 37 26.75 12.27 24.57
C ALA A 37 26.51 13.25 25.74
N ARG A 38 25.41 14.00 25.69
CA ARG A 38 25.08 14.98 26.73
C ARG A 38 24.29 14.33 27.87
N ALA A 39 24.25 14.98 29.03
CA ALA A 39 23.47 14.50 30.16
C ALA A 39 21.97 14.55 29.84
N GLY A 40 21.24 13.46 30.13
CA GLY A 40 19.80 13.35 29.90
C GLY A 40 19.37 12.99 28.47
N GLU A 41 20.31 12.82 27.54
CA GLU A 41 19.99 12.29 26.20
C GLU A 41 19.77 10.78 26.26
N GLU A 42 18.74 10.30 25.54
CA GLU A 42 18.52 8.87 25.34
C GLU A 42 19.70 8.28 24.56
N ARG A 43 20.12 7.07 24.95
CA ARG A 43 21.32 6.43 24.42
C ARG A 43 20.98 5.08 23.82
N HIS A 44 21.49 4.85 22.61
CA HIS A 44 21.34 3.58 21.90
C HIS A 44 22.72 3.07 21.44
N ALA A 45 22.89 1.75 21.44
CA ALA A 45 24.10 1.14 20.89
C ALA A 45 24.15 1.28 19.36
N ILE A 46 23.04 1.00 18.68
CA ILE A 46 22.95 0.97 17.22
C ILE A 46 21.65 1.63 16.77
N VAL A 47 21.74 2.54 15.79
CA VAL A 47 20.58 3.15 15.13
C VAL A 47 20.65 2.91 13.62
N LEU A 48 19.51 2.53 13.05
CA LEU A 48 19.29 2.34 11.61
C LEU A 48 18.13 3.22 11.15
N PRO A 49 18.08 3.63 9.86
CA PRO A 49 16.87 4.18 9.28
C PRO A 49 15.73 3.17 9.36
N GLY A 50 14.53 3.63 9.75
CA GLY A 50 13.34 2.77 9.74
C GLY A 50 13.01 2.32 8.31
N MET A 51 12.60 1.06 8.17
CA MET A 51 12.35 0.47 6.86
C MET A 51 10.95 0.84 6.34
N PRO A 52 10.80 1.30 5.09
CA PRO A 52 9.49 1.38 4.46
C PRO A 52 8.99 -0.01 4.06
N ASN A 53 7.78 -0.37 4.49
CA ASN A 53 7.02 -1.46 3.89
C ASN A 53 6.21 -0.92 2.71
N LEU A 54 6.66 -1.14 1.48
CA LEU A 54 6.11 -0.46 0.30
C LEU A 54 4.79 -1.03 -0.24
N HIS A 55 4.28 -2.14 0.31
CA HIS A 55 3.06 -2.77 -0.19
C HIS A 55 2.35 -3.59 0.89
N SER A 56 1.08 -3.28 1.13
CA SER A 56 0.23 -4.00 2.08
C SER A 56 -1.23 -4.06 1.62
N HIS A 57 -1.93 -5.08 2.09
CA HIS A 57 -3.39 -5.19 2.07
C HIS A 57 -3.84 -5.54 3.50
N ALA A 58 -4.13 -4.54 4.32
CA ALA A 58 -4.21 -4.70 5.77
C ALA A 58 -5.19 -5.79 6.22
N PHE A 59 -6.36 -5.86 5.58
CA PHE A 59 -7.40 -6.83 5.94
C PHE A 59 -6.95 -8.29 5.81
N GLN A 60 -5.96 -8.57 4.95
CA GLN A 60 -5.44 -9.93 4.76
C GLN A 60 -4.66 -10.43 5.98
N ARG A 61 -4.21 -9.54 6.88
CA ARG A 61 -3.63 -9.97 8.17
C ARG A 61 -4.62 -10.80 8.98
N GLY A 62 -5.92 -10.52 8.89
CA GLY A 62 -6.97 -11.27 9.58
C GLY A 62 -7.09 -12.73 9.13
N MET A 63 -6.55 -13.09 7.95
CA MET A 63 -6.55 -14.46 7.42
C MET A 63 -5.17 -15.12 7.40
N ALA A 64 -4.12 -14.44 7.88
CA ALA A 64 -2.76 -14.97 7.84
C ALA A 64 -2.68 -16.34 8.55
N GLY A 65 -2.23 -17.37 7.84
CA GLY A 65 -2.15 -18.75 8.33
C GLY A 65 -3.45 -19.57 8.21
N LEU A 66 -4.56 -18.98 7.78
CA LEU A 66 -5.85 -19.67 7.63
C LEU A 66 -6.09 -20.22 6.21
N ALA A 67 -5.20 -19.93 5.27
CA ALA A 67 -5.28 -20.41 3.89
C ALA A 67 -4.49 -21.70 3.65
N GLU A 68 -3.78 -22.22 4.65
CA GLU A 68 -2.86 -23.37 4.52
C GLU A 68 -3.59 -24.73 4.52
N LEU A 69 -4.86 -24.75 4.10
CA LEU A 69 -5.70 -25.93 4.04
C LEU A 69 -5.86 -26.36 2.57
N ARG A 70 -5.22 -27.48 2.24
CA ARG A 70 -5.10 -28.04 0.87
C ARG A 70 -6.42 -28.22 0.10
N GLY A 71 -7.57 -28.32 0.76
CA GLY A 71 -8.88 -28.52 0.12
C GLY A 71 -8.97 -29.77 -0.79
N PRO A 72 -10.09 -29.98 -1.49
CA PRO A 72 -10.28 -31.16 -2.36
C PRO A 72 -9.68 -31.02 -3.77
N SER A 73 -9.43 -29.79 -4.26
CA SER A 73 -8.86 -29.48 -5.59
C SER A 73 -7.40 -29.11 -5.51
N ALA A 74 -6.61 -29.17 -6.60
CA ALA A 74 -5.22 -28.70 -6.61
C ALA A 74 -5.08 -27.29 -6.00
N ASP A 75 -4.10 -27.11 -5.11
CA ASP A 75 -3.86 -25.84 -4.45
C ASP A 75 -3.19 -24.86 -5.42
N SER A 76 -3.65 -23.61 -5.40
CA SER A 76 -3.19 -22.55 -6.28
C SER A 76 -3.47 -21.18 -5.66
N PHE A 77 -2.93 -20.13 -6.27
CA PHE A 77 -3.34 -18.75 -5.96
C PHE A 77 -4.87 -18.58 -5.95
N TRP A 78 -5.61 -19.34 -6.78
CA TRP A 78 -7.05 -19.22 -6.90
C TRP A 78 -7.81 -19.80 -5.71
N SER A 79 -7.35 -20.91 -5.10
CA SER A 79 -7.95 -21.46 -3.87
C SER A 79 -7.68 -20.53 -2.67
N TRP A 80 -6.48 -19.96 -2.57
CA TRP A 80 -6.20 -18.91 -1.59
C TRP A 80 -7.14 -17.70 -1.76
N ARG A 81 -7.40 -17.29 -3.01
CA ARG A 81 -8.27 -16.15 -3.33
C ARG A 81 -9.70 -16.34 -2.83
N GLU A 82 -10.20 -17.57 -2.77
CA GLU A 82 -11.52 -17.85 -2.17
C GLU A 82 -11.56 -17.53 -0.68
N VAL A 83 -10.51 -17.88 0.07
CA VAL A 83 -10.37 -17.51 1.49
C VAL A 83 -10.33 -16.00 1.64
N MET A 84 -9.52 -15.33 0.81
CA MET A 84 -9.41 -13.87 0.79
C MET A 84 -10.75 -13.19 0.51
N TYR A 85 -11.53 -13.67 -0.47
CA TYR A 85 -12.86 -13.14 -0.75
C TYR A 85 -13.83 -13.35 0.41
N ARG A 86 -13.76 -14.43 1.19
CA ARG A 86 -14.61 -14.58 2.38
C ARG A 86 -14.37 -13.46 3.40
N PHE A 87 -13.10 -13.08 3.63
CA PHE A 87 -12.78 -11.94 4.50
C PHE A 87 -13.20 -10.62 3.87
N ALA A 88 -12.76 -10.35 2.63
CA ALA A 88 -13.05 -9.11 1.93
C ALA A 88 -14.57 -8.83 1.84
N LEU A 89 -15.40 -9.84 1.61
CA LEU A 89 -16.84 -9.68 1.44
C LEU A 89 -17.64 -9.59 2.75
N SER A 90 -17.05 -9.91 3.90
CA SER A 90 -17.75 -9.93 5.18
C SER A 90 -17.33 -8.82 6.14
N MET A 91 -16.09 -8.31 6.01
CA MET A 91 -15.54 -7.36 6.98
C MET A 91 -16.29 -6.01 6.99
N THR A 92 -16.61 -5.55 8.20
CA THR A 92 -17.16 -4.21 8.44
C THR A 92 -16.05 -3.15 8.53
N PRO A 93 -16.39 -1.84 8.43
CA PRO A 93 -15.41 -0.77 8.62
C PRO A 93 -14.63 -0.89 9.94
N ASP A 94 -15.34 -1.13 11.06
CA ASP A 94 -14.70 -1.27 12.38
C ASP A 94 -13.74 -2.47 12.46
N GLN A 95 -14.08 -3.59 11.80
CA GLN A 95 -13.20 -4.76 11.74
C GLN A 95 -11.94 -4.48 10.91
N VAL A 96 -12.07 -3.77 9.80
CA VAL A 96 -10.90 -3.37 8.98
C VAL A 96 -10.00 -2.43 9.75
N GLU A 97 -10.57 -1.44 10.45
CA GLU A 97 -9.80 -0.53 11.30
C GLU A 97 -9.02 -1.28 12.39
N ALA A 98 -9.67 -2.21 13.09
CA ALA A 98 -9.04 -3.00 14.14
C ALA A 98 -7.91 -3.89 13.62
N VAL A 99 -8.13 -4.59 12.50
CA VAL A 99 -7.11 -5.45 11.88
C VAL A 99 -5.93 -4.61 11.37
N ALA A 100 -6.19 -3.46 10.75
CA ALA A 100 -5.14 -2.56 10.28
C ALA A 100 -4.32 -1.98 11.44
N ALA A 101 -4.96 -1.54 12.52
CA ALA A 101 -4.27 -1.00 13.69
C ALA A 101 -3.34 -2.04 14.32
N GLN A 102 -3.82 -3.27 14.49
CA GLN A 102 -3.01 -4.39 14.99
C GLN A 102 -1.83 -4.68 14.06
N LEU A 103 -2.08 -4.79 12.75
CA LEU A 103 -1.03 -5.03 11.75
C LEU A 103 0.06 -3.95 11.80
N TYR A 104 -0.34 -2.69 11.92
CA TYR A 104 0.60 -1.57 11.90
C TYR A 104 1.47 -1.50 13.17
N VAL A 105 0.94 -1.90 14.33
CA VAL A 105 1.75 -2.09 15.54
C VAL A 105 2.77 -3.22 15.33
N GLU A 106 2.35 -4.36 14.80
CA GLU A 106 3.26 -5.48 14.51
C GLU A 106 4.36 -5.09 13.49
N MET A 107 4.02 -4.26 12.50
CA MET A 107 4.98 -3.71 11.55
C MET A 107 6.02 -2.80 12.24
N LEU A 108 5.58 -1.92 13.14
CA LEU A 108 6.47 -1.04 13.91
C LEU A 108 7.42 -1.85 14.80
N GLU A 109 6.90 -2.87 15.51
CA GLU A 109 7.70 -3.79 16.33
C GLU A 109 8.74 -4.55 15.49
N ALA A 110 8.42 -4.84 14.22
CA ALA A 110 9.35 -5.46 13.26
C ALA A 110 10.33 -4.48 12.60
N GLY A 111 10.26 -3.17 12.91
CA GLY A 111 11.16 -2.14 12.40
C GLY A 111 10.70 -1.43 11.12
N PHE A 112 9.46 -1.66 10.68
CA PHE A 112 8.86 -0.87 9.59
C PHE A 112 8.32 0.46 10.12
N SER A 113 8.81 1.57 9.58
CA SER A 113 8.40 2.92 10.01
C SER A 113 7.32 3.55 9.12
N ARG A 114 7.04 2.94 7.97
CA ARG A 114 6.02 3.39 7.02
C ARG A 114 5.40 2.22 6.29
N VAL A 115 4.11 2.32 5.96
CA VAL A 115 3.38 1.37 5.12
C VAL A 115 2.80 2.03 3.86
N GLY A 116 3.00 1.38 2.72
CA GLY A 116 2.29 1.63 1.46
C GLY A 116 1.02 0.78 1.42
N GLU A 117 -0.10 1.32 1.89
CA GLU A 117 -1.36 0.58 1.93
C GLU A 117 -2.03 0.61 0.54
N PHE A 118 -1.98 -0.54 -0.15
CA PHE A 118 -2.61 -0.77 -1.45
C PHE A 118 -4.07 -1.16 -1.22
N HIS A 119 -4.92 -0.15 -1.11
CA HIS A 119 -6.26 -0.23 -0.54
C HIS A 119 -7.35 -0.39 -1.61
N TYR A 120 -7.90 -1.60 -1.77
CA TYR A 120 -8.95 -1.90 -2.75
C TYR A 120 -10.32 -2.27 -2.16
N LEU A 121 -10.49 -2.27 -0.83
CA LEU A 121 -11.76 -2.61 -0.21
C LEU A 121 -12.55 -1.33 0.08
N HIS A 122 -13.44 -0.93 -0.82
CA HIS A 122 -14.06 0.41 -0.82
C HIS A 122 -15.51 0.43 -0.33
N HIS A 123 -16.33 -0.50 -0.81
CA HIS A 123 -17.80 -0.43 -0.68
C HIS A 123 -18.35 -1.27 0.46
N ASP A 124 -19.64 -1.16 0.77
CA ASP A 124 -20.31 -2.05 1.73
C ASP A 124 -20.42 -3.48 1.16
N ARG A 125 -20.87 -4.43 1.97
CA ARG A 125 -20.88 -5.88 1.73
C ARG A 125 -21.71 -6.28 0.51
N ASP A 126 -22.68 -5.47 0.11
CA ASP A 126 -23.49 -5.61 -1.10
C ASP A 126 -22.86 -4.96 -2.35
N GLY A 127 -21.70 -4.32 -2.20
CA GLY A 127 -21.00 -3.61 -3.28
C GLY A 127 -21.49 -2.17 -3.51
N GLN A 128 -22.44 -1.68 -2.72
CA GLN A 128 -22.88 -0.29 -2.80
C GLN A 128 -21.93 0.64 -2.05
N PRO A 129 -21.63 1.84 -2.59
CA PRO A 129 -20.85 2.82 -1.85
C PRO A 129 -21.50 3.14 -0.51
N TYR A 130 -20.68 3.30 0.53
CA TYR A 130 -21.13 3.91 1.77
C TYR A 130 -21.57 5.36 1.54
N ALA A 131 -22.34 5.92 2.49
CA ALA A 131 -22.72 7.33 2.45
C ALA A 131 -21.50 8.26 2.39
N ASN A 132 -20.42 7.88 3.10
CA ASN A 132 -19.09 8.42 2.88
C ASN A 132 -18.31 7.51 1.91
N VAL A 133 -18.04 7.98 0.69
CA VAL A 133 -17.33 7.18 -0.32
C VAL A 133 -15.93 6.74 0.14
N ALA A 134 -15.29 7.48 1.04
CA ALA A 134 -13.97 7.16 1.58
C ALA A 134 -14.02 6.45 2.94
N GLU A 135 -15.17 5.92 3.37
CA GLU A 135 -15.35 5.25 4.67
C GLU A 135 -14.19 4.31 4.99
N MET A 136 -13.89 3.35 4.10
CA MET A 136 -12.83 2.36 4.33
C MET A 136 -11.42 2.95 4.30
N ALA A 137 -11.19 4.00 3.50
CA ALA A 137 -9.92 4.72 3.47
C ALA A 137 -9.69 5.53 4.76
N GLU A 138 -10.75 6.12 5.33
CA GLU A 138 -10.72 6.78 6.64
C GLU A 138 -10.40 5.79 7.75
N ARG A 139 -10.90 4.55 7.68
CA ARG A 139 -10.52 3.48 8.64
C ARG A 139 -9.03 3.15 8.60
N ILE A 140 -8.44 3.10 7.41
CA ILE A 140 -6.99 2.93 7.27
C ILE A 140 -6.22 4.12 7.86
N ALA A 141 -6.66 5.35 7.57
CA ALA A 141 -6.02 6.55 8.12
C ALA A 141 -6.13 6.60 9.66
N ALA A 142 -7.29 6.25 10.21
CA ALA A 142 -7.51 6.16 11.65
C ALA A 142 -6.62 5.09 12.30
N ALA A 143 -6.50 3.91 11.68
CA ALA A 143 -5.62 2.85 12.14
C ALA A 143 -4.15 3.30 12.17
N ALA A 144 -3.68 3.99 11.12
CA ALA A 144 -2.32 4.53 11.06
C ALA A 144 -2.09 5.63 12.12
N GLY A 145 -3.08 6.50 12.34
CA GLY A 145 -3.01 7.52 13.39
C GLY A 145 -2.97 6.93 14.80
N LYS A 146 -3.68 5.82 15.04
CA LYS A 146 -3.67 5.10 16.33
C LYS A 146 -2.35 4.38 16.60
N SER A 147 -1.75 3.76 15.59
CA SER A 147 -0.49 3.02 15.74
C SER A 147 0.75 3.92 15.70
N GLY A 148 0.66 5.08 15.04
CA GLY A 148 1.78 5.99 14.82
C GLY A 148 2.67 5.61 13.62
N ILE A 149 2.28 4.64 12.78
CA ILE A 149 3.03 4.28 11.57
C ILE A 149 2.89 5.38 10.50
N GLY A 150 3.96 5.65 9.76
CA GLY A 150 3.86 6.51 8.57
C GLY A 150 2.95 5.87 7.51
N LEU A 151 2.06 6.64 6.89
CA LEU A 151 1.13 6.12 5.89
C LEU A 151 1.38 6.73 4.50
N THR A 152 1.57 5.84 3.51
CA THR A 152 1.33 6.14 2.10
C THR A 152 0.07 5.40 1.68
N LEU A 153 -1.05 6.11 1.59
CA LEU A 153 -2.32 5.52 1.19
C LEU A 153 -2.42 5.48 -0.34
N LEU A 154 -2.74 4.31 -0.87
CA LEU A 154 -2.88 4.07 -2.32
C LEU A 154 -4.29 3.54 -2.57
N PRO A 155 -5.32 4.40 -2.69
CA PRO A 155 -6.63 3.96 -3.14
C PRO A 155 -6.51 3.27 -4.50
N VAL A 156 -7.08 2.07 -4.60
CA VAL A 156 -6.93 1.23 -5.78
C VAL A 156 -8.08 1.45 -6.75
N PHE A 157 -7.75 1.69 -8.01
CA PHE A 157 -8.71 1.64 -9.11
C PHE A 157 -8.84 0.21 -9.62
N TYR A 158 -10.06 -0.30 -9.64
CA TYR A 158 -10.42 -1.65 -10.08
C TYR A 158 -11.75 -1.54 -10.83
N ALA A 159 -11.80 -1.96 -12.09
CA ALA A 159 -13.01 -1.85 -12.92
C ALA A 159 -13.35 -3.15 -13.66
N HIS A 160 -12.41 -4.08 -13.79
CA HIS A 160 -12.55 -5.24 -14.68
C HIS A 160 -12.06 -6.56 -14.05
N SER A 161 -12.58 -7.67 -14.56
CA SER A 161 -12.19 -9.01 -14.08
C SER A 161 -11.01 -9.62 -14.85
N ALA A 162 -10.75 -9.15 -16.08
CA ALA A 162 -9.71 -9.65 -16.97
C ALA A 162 -9.33 -8.61 -18.05
N PHE A 163 -8.25 -8.92 -18.78
CA PHE A 163 -7.79 -8.13 -19.94
C PHE A 163 -8.93 -7.85 -20.94
N GLY A 164 -8.84 -6.72 -21.64
CA GLY A 164 -9.85 -6.31 -22.61
C GLY A 164 -11.13 -5.72 -22.01
N GLY A 165 -11.13 -5.39 -20.72
CA GLY A 165 -12.26 -4.71 -20.09
C GLY A 165 -13.43 -5.63 -19.73
N ALA A 166 -13.15 -6.90 -19.43
CA ALA A 166 -14.19 -7.86 -19.05
C ALA A 166 -14.96 -7.40 -17.80
N ALA A 167 -16.29 -7.59 -17.81
CA ALA A 167 -17.15 -7.19 -16.70
C ALA A 167 -16.69 -7.82 -15.36
N PRO A 168 -16.76 -7.08 -14.24
CA PRO A 168 -16.49 -7.64 -12.91
C PRO A 168 -17.35 -8.85 -12.58
N ASN A 169 -16.82 -9.73 -11.74
CA ASN A 169 -17.62 -10.78 -11.09
C ASN A 169 -18.11 -10.32 -9.71
N GLU A 170 -19.09 -11.05 -9.18
CA GLU A 170 -19.73 -10.76 -7.89
C GLU A 170 -18.74 -10.71 -6.71
N GLY A 171 -17.65 -11.48 -6.77
CA GLY A 171 -16.60 -11.47 -5.75
C GLY A 171 -15.80 -10.17 -5.70
N GLN A 172 -15.82 -9.37 -6.76
CA GLN A 172 -15.09 -8.11 -6.88
C GLN A 172 -15.94 -6.88 -6.50
N ARG A 173 -17.23 -7.06 -6.21
CA ARG A 173 -18.21 -5.97 -6.05
C ARG A 173 -17.80 -4.87 -5.08
N ARG A 174 -16.99 -5.19 -4.06
CA ARG A 174 -16.52 -4.21 -3.06
C ARG A 174 -15.34 -3.36 -3.52
N PHE A 175 -14.76 -3.66 -4.68
CA PHE A 175 -13.55 -3.03 -5.19
C PHE A 175 -13.86 -2.06 -6.34
N ILE A 176 -15.00 -2.25 -7.00
CA ILE A 176 -15.26 -1.66 -8.32
C ILE A 176 -15.51 -0.16 -8.26
N ASN A 177 -14.73 0.62 -9.00
CA ASN A 177 -15.04 2.02 -9.26
C ASN A 177 -15.00 2.30 -10.77
N ASP A 178 -15.91 3.14 -11.23
CA ASP A 178 -15.71 3.90 -12.46
C ASP A 178 -14.70 5.05 -12.21
N VAL A 179 -14.16 5.62 -13.28
CA VAL A 179 -13.13 6.67 -13.19
C VAL A 179 -13.62 7.91 -12.43
N GLU A 180 -14.89 8.30 -12.61
CA GLU A 180 -15.45 9.49 -11.98
C GLU A 180 -15.59 9.33 -10.46
N ARG A 181 -16.12 8.19 -10.02
CA ARG A 181 -16.24 7.82 -8.61
C ARG A 181 -14.90 7.63 -7.95
N PHE A 182 -13.94 7.05 -8.66
CA PHE A 182 -12.57 6.94 -8.18
C PHE A 182 -11.95 8.33 -7.94
N GLY A 183 -12.20 9.30 -8.84
CA GLY A 183 -11.78 10.69 -8.62
C GLY A 183 -12.36 11.29 -7.33
N ARG A 184 -13.66 11.09 -7.07
CA ARG A 184 -14.29 11.53 -5.80
C ARG A 184 -13.69 10.83 -4.58
N LEU A 185 -13.48 9.52 -4.67
CA LEU A 185 -12.82 8.72 -3.61
C LEU A 185 -11.42 9.27 -3.32
N LEU A 186 -10.64 9.59 -4.35
CA LEU A 186 -9.27 10.08 -4.20
C LEU A 186 -9.23 11.43 -3.48
N GLU A 187 -10.11 12.38 -3.81
CA GLU A 187 -10.19 13.65 -3.09
C GLU A 187 -10.56 13.45 -1.61
N LYS A 188 -11.51 12.56 -1.33
CA LYS A 188 -11.89 12.23 0.05
C LYS A 188 -10.81 11.47 0.81
N ALA A 189 -10.05 10.59 0.16
CA ALA A 189 -8.88 9.96 0.76
C ALA A 189 -7.78 10.97 1.11
N ARG A 190 -7.60 12.02 0.29
CA ARG A 190 -6.69 13.13 0.60
C ARG A 190 -7.17 13.92 1.82
N GLU A 191 -8.47 14.13 1.98
CA GLU A 191 -9.07 14.73 3.18
C GLU A 191 -8.81 13.87 4.43
N ALA A 192 -9.06 12.56 4.32
CA ALA A 192 -8.93 11.60 5.41
C ALA A 192 -7.54 11.57 6.05
N VAL A 193 -6.48 11.71 5.26
CA VAL A 193 -5.10 11.64 5.78
C VAL A 193 -4.54 12.98 6.24
N ARG A 194 -5.23 14.12 6.05
CA ARG A 194 -4.72 15.45 6.46
C ARG A 194 -4.27 15.53 7.93
N PRO A 195 -4.94 14.88 8.90
CA PRO A 195 -4.51 14.91 10.29
C PRO A 195 -3.21 14.15 10.56
N LEU A 196 -2.76 13.30 9.65
CA LEU A 196 -1.55 12.47 9.81
C LEU A 196 -0.31 13.23 9.36
N GLU A 197 0.73 13.25 10.20
CA GLU A 197 2.00 13.86 9.83
C GLU A 197 2.66 13.11 8.67
N GLN A 198 3.09 13.85 7.64
CA GLN A 198 3.83 13.30 6.50
C GLN A 198 3.10 12.17 5.74
N ALA A 199 1.76 12.13 5.80
CA ALA A 199 1.01 11.19 4.97
C ALA A 199 1.15 11.52 3.48
N VAL A 200 1.16 10.48 2.66
CA VAL A 200 1.21 10.58 1.20
C VAL A 200 -0.02 9.89 0.64
N VAL A 201 -0.66 10.49 -0.37
CA VAL A 201 -1.70 9.82 -1.16
C VAL A 201 -1.21 9.68 -2.60
N GLY A 202 -1.10 8.44 -3.04
CA GLY A 202 -0.86 8.09 -4.44
C GLY A 202 -2.11 7.49 -5.07
N VAL A 203 -1.93 6.79 -6.19
CA VAL A 203 -2.99 6.02 -6.85
C VAL A 203 -2.48 4.63 -7.20
N ALA A 204 -3.40 3.67 -7.27
CA ALA A 204 -3.05 2.32 -7.63
C ALA A 204 -4.02 1.71 -8.65
N PRO A 205 -3.81 1.81 -9.97
CA PRO A 205 -4.49 0.89 -10.88
C PRO A 205 -4.12 -0.55 -10.49
N HIS A 206 -5.11 -1.38 -10.13
CA HIS A 206 -4.85 -2.68 -9.48
C HIS A 206 -3.87 -3.54 -10.28
N SER A 207 -4.19 -3.82 -11.54
CA SER A 207 -3.35 -4.55 -12.49
C SER A 207 -3.83 -4.30 -13.92
N LEU A 208 -3.06 -4.74 -14.92
CA LEU A 208 -3.48 -4.69 -16.34
C LEU A 208 -4.72 -5.53 -16.65
N ARG A 209 -5.10 -6.44 -15.75
CA ARG A 209 -6.35 -7.21 -15.83
C ARG A 209 -7.57 -6.43 -15.34
N ALA A 210 -7.36 -5.45 -14.46
CA ALA A 210 -8.41 -4.78 -13.72
C ALA A 210 -8.64 -3.33 -14.16
N ALA A 211 -7.79 -2.80 -15.04
CA ALA A 211 -7.90 -1.47 -15.64
C ALA A 211 -7.54 -1.52 -17.12
N THR A 212 -8.34 -0.89 -17.97
CA THR A 212 -8.00 -0.70 -19.38
C THR A 212 -6.86 0.33 -19.53
N PRO A 213 -6.17 0.39 -20.69
CA PRO A 213 -5.12 1.39 -20.92
C PRO A 213 -5.60 2.84 -20.74
N ASP A 214 -6.81 3.16 -21.19
CA ASP A 214 -7.37 4.51 -21.09
C ASP A 214 -7.68 4.88 -19.63
N GLU A 215 -8.23 3.94 -18.86
CA GLU A 215 -8.48 4.14 -17.43
C GLU A 215 -7.18 4.23 -16.64
N LEU A 216 -6.19 3.39 -16.94
CA LEU A 216 -4.87 3.43 -16.31
C LEU A 216 -4.23 4.81 -16.49
N ASN A 217 -4.25 5.35 -17.70
CA ASN A 217 -3.71 6.67 -18.00
C ASN A 217 -4.52 7.78 -17.32
N SER A 218 -5.86 7.65 -17.29
CA SER A 218 -6.75 8.60 -16.62
C SER A 218 -6.49 8.65 -15.11
N VAL A 219 -6.36 7.48 -14.46
CA VAL A 219 -6.07 7.35 -13.03
C VAL A 219 -4.68 7.87 -12.69
N ALA A 220 -3.66 7.52 -13.47
CA ALA A 220 -2.30 8.02 -13.28
C ALA A 220 -2.23 9.56 -13.37
N ALA A 221 -3.03 10.17 -14.26
CA ALA A 221 -3.09 11.62 -14.41
C ALA A 221 -3.74 12.34 -13.21
N MET A 222 -4.53 11.64 -12.39
CA MET A 222 -5.14 12.23 -11.17
C MET A 222 -4.13 12.50 -10.05
N SER A 223 -2.92 11.92 -10.12
CA SER A 223 -1.87 12.09 -9.12
C SER A 223 -0.50 12.37 -9.74
N PRO A 224 -0.33 13.53 -10.43
CA PRO A 224 0.85 13.80 -11.26
C PRO A 224 2.16 13.85 -10.46
N ASN A 225 2.10 14.18 -9.17
CA ASN A 225 3.29 14.34 -8.30
C ASN A 225 3.34 13.31 -7.16
N SER A 226 2.54 12.24 -7.23
CA SER A 226 2.51 11.19 -6.20
C SER A 226 2.92 9.83 -6.77
N PRO A 227 3.24 8.85 -5.89
CA PRO A 227 3.49 7.48 -6.31
C PRO A 227 2.32 6.84 -7.05
N ILE A 228 2.65 5.98 -8.01
CA ILE A 228 1.70 5.14 -8.75
C ILE A 228 2.11 3.68 -8.54
N HIS A 229 1.23 2.85 -8.01
CA HIS A 229 1.52 1.43 -7.76
C HIS A 229 0.64 0.55 -8.65
N ILE A 230 1.18 -0.57 -9.13
CA ILE A 230 0.44 -1.53 -9.95
C ILE A 230 0.98 -2.95 -9.72
N HIS A 231 0.09 -3.93 -9.55
CA HIS A 231 0.49 -5.34 -9.64
C HIS A 231 0.73 -5.70 -11.10
N VAL A 232 1.91 -6.24 -11.40
CA VAL A 232 2.28 -6.64 -12.77
C VAL A 232 3.21 -7.85 -12.78
N ALA A 233 2.92 -8.80 -13.66
CA ALA A 233 3.75 -9.99 -13.92
C ALA A 233 4.02 -10.88 -12.68
N GLU A 234 3.05 -10.97 -11.77
CA GLU A 234 3.14 -11.83 -10.59
C GLU A 234 3.04 -13.31 -10.95
N GLN A 235 2.12 -13.68 -11.85
CA GLN A 235 1.76 -15.06 -12.15
C GLN A 235 2.01 -15.37 -13.64
N VAL A 236 2.50 -16.58 -13.95
CA VAL A 236 2.69 -17.06 -15.34
C VAL A 236 1.39 -16.93 -16.15
N LYS A 237 0.24 -17.27 -15.54
CA LYS A 237 -1.07 -17.13 -16.18
C LYS A 237 -1.37 -15.69 -16.62
N GLU A 238 -0.97 -14.68 -15.83
CA GLU A 238 -1.15 -13.28 -16.24
C GLU A 238 -0.30 -12.96 -17.48
N VAL A 239 0.91 -13.49 -17.55
CA VAL A 239 1.79 -13.31 -18.70
C VAL A 239 1.19 -13.94 -19.96
N GLU A 240 0.73 -15.18 -19.86
CA GLU A 240 0.09 -15.90 -20.98
C GLU A 240 -1.17 -15.18 -21.46
N ASP A 241 -2.05 -14.78 -20.53
CA ASP A 241 -3.28 -14.05 -20.85
C ASP A 241 -2.97 -12.68 -21.49
N CYS A 242 -1.93 -11.98 -21.03
CA CYS A 242 -1.50 -10.70 -21.60
C CYS A 242 -0.98 -10.86 -23.04
N VAL A 243 -0.19 -11.91 -23.29
CA VAL A 243 0.33 -12.23 -24.62
C VAL A 243 -0.81 -12.63 -25.55
N ALA A 244 -1.77 -13.44 -25.09
CA ALA A 244 -2.93 -13.82 -25.88
C ALA A 244 -3.79 -12.60 -26.26
N TRP A 245 -3.94 -11.63 -25.35
CA TRP A 245 -4.73 -10.42 -25.58
C TRP A 245 -4.03 -9.36 -26.43
N SER A 246 -2.74 -9.11 -26.20
CA SER A 246 -2.02 -7.95 -26.77
C SER A 246 -0.80 -8.29 -27.63
N GLY A 247 -0.39 -9.56 -27.65
CA GLY A 247 0.87 -9.99 -28.25
C GLY A 247 2.12 -9.62 -27.44
N LYS A 248 1.98 -9.00 -26.26
CA LYS A 248 3.09 -8.51 -25.43
C LYS A 248 3.04 -9.07 -24.01
N ARG A 249 4.20 -9.13 -23.35
CA ARG A 249 4.30 -9.47 -21.91
C ARG A 249 3.77 -8.30 -21.05
N PRO A 250 3.36 -8.52 -19.78
CA PRO A 250 2.76 -7.48 -18.95
C PRO A 250 3.61 -6.20 -18.79
N VAL A 251 4.88 -6.34 -18.39
CA VAL A 251 5.78 -5.17 -18.21
C VAL A 251 6.09 -4.49 -19.54
N GLU A 252 6.30 -5.27 -20.61
CA GLU A 252 6.50 -4.75 -21.97
C GLU A 252 5.29 -3.95 -22.45
N PHE A 253 4.08 -4.48 -22.22
CA PHE A 253 2.84 -3.80 -22.54
C PHE A 253 2.70 -2.50 -21.74
N LEU A 254 2.96 -2.52 -20.43
CA LEU A 254 2.89 -1.34 -19.58
C LEU A 254 3.84 -0.23 -20.05
N LEU A 255 5.11 -0.56 -20.29
CA LEU A 255 6.11 0.41 -20.76
C LEU A 255 5.77 1.01 -22.12
N ALA A 256 5.06 0.27 -22.98
CA ALA A 256 4.65 0.76 -24.29
C ALA A 256 3.39 1.65 -24.25
N ASN A 257 2.57 1.56 -23.19
CA ASN A 257 1.25 2.21 -23.12
C ASN A 257 1.12 3.24 -21.99
N ALA A 258 2.09 3.33 -21.09
CA ALA A 258 2.14 4.29 -20.00
C ALA A 258 3.51 4.95 -19.90
N LYS A 259 3.54 6.21 -19.43
CA LYS A 259 4.79 6.94 -19.14
C LYS A 259 5.34 6.52 -17.77
N VAL A 260 5.90 5.31 -17.72
CA VAL A 260 6.53 4.78 -16.51
C VAL A 260 7.79 5.58 -16.20
N ASP A 261 7.89 6.09 -14.98
CA ASP A 261 8.97 6.91 -14.45
C ASP A 261 9.26 6.54 -12.99
N ALA A 262 10.10 7.32 -12.29
CA ALA A 262 10.49 7.04 -10.90
C ALA A 262 9.32 7.08 -9.88
N ARG A 263 8.12 7.56 -10.26
CA ARG A 263 6.93 7.52 -9.41
C ARG A 263 6.29 6.12 -9.37
N TRP A 264 6.62 5.26 -10.34
CA TRP A 264 5.99 3.96 -10.47
C TRP A 264 6.66 2.91 -9.60
N CYS A 265 5.87 2.23 -8.78
CA CYS A 265 6.26 1.02 -8.08
C CYS A 265 5.56 -0.17 -8.75
N LEU A 266 6.33 -0.99 -9.45
CA LEU A 266 5.84 -2.21 -10.10
C LEU A 266 5.88 -3.34 -9.08
N ILE A 267 4.72 -3.66 -8.50
CA ILE A 267 4.62 -4.67 -7.47
C ILE A 267 4.75 -6.06 -8.12
N HIS A 268 5.54 -6.91 -7.46
CA HIS A 268 5.99 -8.23 -7.90
C HIS A 268 7.03 -8.17 -9.03
N ALA A 269 6.61 -7.78 -10.24
CA ALA A 269 7.44 -7.77 -11.45
C ALA A 269 8.30 -9.04 -11.59
N THR A 270 7.70 -10.20 -11.29
CA THR A 270 8.42 -11.47 -11.10
C THR A 270 8.84 -12.11 -12.43
N HIS A 271 8.06 -11.90 -13.50
CA HIS A 271 8.23 -12.54 -14.81
C HIS A 271 8.50 -11.55 -15.94
#